data_AF-A0A0D1WZW8-F1
#
_entry.id   AF-A0A0D1WZW8-F1
#
_cell.length_a   1.000
_cell.length_b   1.000
_cell.length_c   1.000
_cell.angle_alpha   90.00
_cell.angle_beta   90.00
_cell.angle_gamma   90.00
#
_symmetry.space_group_name_H-M   'P 1'
#
loop_
_entity.id
_entity.type
_entity.pdbx_description
1 polymer ?
#
loop_
_entity_poly.entity_id
_entity_poly.type
_entity_poly.pdbx_seq_one_letter_code
_entity_poly.pdbx_strand_id
1 'polypeptide(L)'
;MLPTCRRCQQRKIRCDKSLPACSPCASVGLECSFDDPVSGETVPRSYIARLDENIRKLKAEITRLQRSQASVDSLSGTETTAPSSVELPSGTCIDGSLSNPYSLSFFQMAPPAFPSFLGAGSAVSYALASIQSCQPFFEDSDDSHFNLPVRLTCGPVLDKPDKSLVTMADIRELIVARYLPIIHRDYPILKAQELAVEQPLRRLPLRQRFNVLMAAAIGGAHAARNYPHVQTTASVLRRWAETLLEPILAEQDASSFQALLLLILYELVDPSRGLCWRLLGMACRLCVDLHWQREAEVGDDTDERPSRETLFLAFYDLEWQVCSALGRPAMLREDTIRSHSALTAGQGSPRFDAQRLQFRIHETIFQSAADFANGQRCPINRELMFLVSQLDSSPDFDIAWLQLQALRGHICMTCVTYERWDMEITRAANSVIRTMAALHRENRLLSIWLSASKVLMAGSALFCLRSKGTREEQHALPPAVNETIDSGLSTCLGLLTAFAENWPPAALFRDVMDRLKSTTKQQ
;
A
#
# COMPACT_ATOMS: atom_id res chain seq x y z
N MET A 1 -17.91 36.10 24.77
CA MET A 1 -18.75 36.57 25.90
C MET A 1 -20.05 35.78 25.90
N LEU A 2 -20.47 35.20 27.02
CA LEU A 2 -21.73 34.45 27.08
C LEU A 2 -22.96 35.38 26.90
N PRO A 3 -24.03 34.94 26.21
CA PRO A 3 -25.27 35.69 26.11
C PRO A 3 -25.99 35.75 27.47
N THR A 4 -26.92 36.70 27.62
CA THR A 4 -27.76 36.86 28.82
C THR A 4 -28.68 35.65 28.97
N CYS A 5 -28.90 35.14 30.19
CA CYS A 5 -29.78 33.99 30.37
C CYS A 5 -31.26 34.37 30.19
N ARG A 6 -32.07 33.38 29.80
CA ARG A 6 -33.48 33.55 29.44
C ARG A 6 -34.29 34.21 30.55
N ARG A 7 -34.06 33.81 31.80
CA ARG A 7 -34.74 34.37 32.97
C ARG A 7 -34.39 35.83 33.25
N CYS A 8 -33.11 36.20 33.15
CA CYS A 8 -32.71 37.59 33.34
C CYS A 8 -33.23 38.48 32.21
N GLN A 9 -33.30 37.94 30.99
CA GLN A 9 -33.88 38.61 29.84
C GLN A 9 -35.40 38.83 30.01
N GLN A 10 -36.15 37.80 30.42
CA GLN A 10 -37.60 37.90 30.67
C GLN A 10 -37.93 38.87 31.80
N ARG A 11 -37.16 38.85 32.90
CA ARG A 11 -37.38 39.72 34.06
C ARG A 11 -36.76 41.12 33.92
N LYS A 12 -36.06 41.40 32.80
CA LYS A 12 -35.33 42.65 32.56
C LYS A 12 -34.40 43.04 33.72
N ILE A 13 -33.69 42.05 34.28
CA ILE A 13 -32.71 42.25 35.37
C ILE A 13 -31.28 41.99 34.86
N ARG A 14 -30.29 42.57 35.55
CA ARG A 14 -28.88 42.44 35.17
C ARG A 14 -28.38 41.02 35.40
N CYS A 15 -27.76 40.41 34.38
CA CYS A 15 -27.14 39.10 34.44
C CYS A 15 -25.62 39.25 34.57
N ASP A 16 -25.03 38.66 35.60
CA ASP A 16 -23.58 38.61 35.86
C ASP A 16 -22.85 37.54 35.03
N LYS A 17 -23.59 36.70 34.28
CA LYS A 17 -23.05 35.72 33.30
C LYS A 17 -22.05 34.71 33.90
N SER A 18 -22.06 34.52 35.21
CA SER A 18 -21.23 33.54 35.91
C SER A 18 -21.67 32.09 35.59
N LEU A 19 -20.70 31.17 35.72
CA LEU A 19 -20.86 29.73 35.58
C LEU A 19 -20.75 29.09 36.98
N PRO A 20 -21.53 28.03 37.31
CA PRO A 20 -22.47 27.29 36.47
C PRO A 20 -23.85 27.96 36.28
N ALA A 21 -24.15 29.00 37.04
CA ALA A 21 -25.37 29.79 36.91
C ALA A 21 -25.12 31.25 37.31
N CYS A 22 -25.89 32.19 36.75
CA CYS A 22 -25.85 33.59 37.19
C CYS A 22 -26.37 33.76 38.63
N SER A 23 -25.85 34.73 39.37
CA SER A 23 -26.24 35.00 40.76
C SER A 23 -27.77 35.08 40.97
N PRO A 24 -28.56 35.76 40.10
CA PRO A 24 -30.02 35.80 40.24
C PRO A 24 -30.76 34.47 40.00
N CYS A 25 -30.19 33.57 39.18
CA CYS A 25 -30.76 32.23 38.99
C CYS A 25 -30.36 31.30 40.13
N ALA A 26 -29.10 31.39 40.57
CA ALA A 26 -28.56 30.61 41.67
C ALA A 26 -29.32 30.88 42.98
N SER A 27 -29.64 32.14 43.28
CA SER A 27 -30.34 32.52 44.51
C SER A 27 -31.78 31.96 44.63
N VAL A 28 -32.34 31.47 43.53
CA VAL A 28 -33.69 30.89 43.48
C VAL A 28 -33.65 29.39 43.13
N GLY A 29 -32.46 28.80 42.98
CA GLY A 29 -32.29 27.37 42.71
C GLY A 29 -32.88 26.89 41.38
N LEU A 30 -33.07 27.78 40.40
CA LEU A 30 -33.61 27.44 39.08
C LEU A 30 -32.51 27.33 38.04
N GLU A 31 -32.70 26.43 37.07
CA GLU A 31 -31.75 26.17 35.99
C GLU A 31 -31.49 27.42 35.14
N CYS A 32 -30.21 27.74 34.92
CA CYS A 32 -29.78 28.93 34.20
C CYS A 32 -29.43 28.58 32.74
N SER A 33 -30.38 28.76 31.83
CA SER A 33 -30.20 28.50 30.40
C SER A 33 -30.25 29.77 29.53
N PHE A 34 -29.69 29.68 28.33
CA PHE A 34 -29.78 30.70 27.29
C PHE A 34 -30.00 30.04 25.93
N ASP A 35 -30.53 30.80 24.98
CA ASP A 35 -30.75 30.33 23.61
C ASP A 35 -29.48 30.63 22.81
N ASP A 36 -28.85 29.59 22.24
CA ASP A 36 -27.65 29.72 21.42
C ASP A 36 -28.02 30.25 20.03
N PRO A 37 -27.49 31.41 19.59
CA PRO A 37 -27.87 32.02 18.31
C PRO A 37 -27.44 31.20 17.08
N VAL A 38 -26.53 30.22 17.22
CA VAL A 38 -26.04 29.42 16.09
C VAL A 38 -26.85 28.12 15.93
N SER A 39 -27.05 27.38 17.02
CA SER A 39 -27.83 26.12 16.99
C SER A 39 -29.33 26.32 17.13
N GLY A 40 -29.77 27.45 17.68
CA GLY A 40 -31.18 27.68 18.04
C GLY A 40 -31.63 26.88 19.27
N GLU A 41 -30.75 26.12 19.91
CA GLU A 41 -31.06 25.28 21.05
C GLU A 41 -30.92 26.03 22.38
N THR A 42 -31.74 25.65 23.37
CA THR A 42 -31.62 26.16 24.73
C THR A 42 -30.56 25.38 25.49
N VAL A 43 -29.43 26.03 25.79
CA VAL A 43 -28.28 25.42 26.45
C VAL A 43 -28.19 25.85 27.92
N PRO A 44 -28.08 24.92 28.88
CA PRO A 44 -27.88 25.26 30.28
C PRO A 44 -26.42 25.63 30.56
N ARG A 45 -26.19 26.67 31.38
CA ARG A 45 -24.84 27.12 31.74
C ARG A 45 -24.06 26.11 32.58
N SER A 46 -24.75 25.20 33.27
CA SER A 46 -24.13 24.07 33.97
C SER A 46 -23.42 23.11 33.01
N TYR A 47 -23.94 22.94 31.79
CA TYR A 47 -23.30 22.16 30.74
C TYR A 47 -21.97 22.78 30.30
N ILE A 48 -21.94 24.10 30.12
CA ILE A 48 -20.72 24.83 29.75
C ILE A 48 -19.68 24.75 30.86
N ALA A 49 -20.09 24.88 32.12
CA ALA A 49 -19.19 24.71 33.27
C ALA A 49 -18.54 23.32 33.29
N ARG A 50 -19.31 22.27 32.97
CA ARG A 50 -18.80 20.89 32.88
C ARG A 50 -17.84 20.70 31.70
N LEU A 51 -18.13 21.32 30.55
CA LEU A 51 -17.21 21.29 29.41
C LEU A 51 -15.89 21.99 29.72
N ASP A 52 -15.93 23.15 30.39
CA ASP A 52 -14.71 23.87 30.79
C ASP A 52 -13.87 23.05 31.80
N GLU A 53 -14.53 22.41 32.77
CA GLU A 53 -13.88 21.47 33.69
C GLU A 53 -13.22 20.30 32.96
N ASN A 54 -13.91 19.70 32.00
CA ASN A 54 -13.36 18.61 31.19
C ASN A 54 -12.17 19.07 30.34
N ILE A 55 -12.25 20.26 29.74
CA ILE A 55 -11.13 20.85 29.00
C ILE A 55 -9.92 21.07 29.92
N ARG A 56 -10.12 21.59 31.14
CA ARG A 56 -9.05 21.76 32.13
C ARG A 56 -8.41 20.43 32.52
N LYS A 57 -9.22 19.40 32.77
CA LYS A 57 -8.74 18.04 33.07
C LYS A 57 -7.93 17.45 31.91
N LEU A 58 -8.46 17.50 30.69
CA LEU A 58 -7.78 16.96 29.51
C LEU A 58 -6.48 17.71 29.21
N LYS A 59 -6.44 19.03 29.37
CA LYS A 59 -5.21 19.82 29.22
C LYS A 59 -4.15 19.46 30.28
N ALA A 60 -4.57 19.25 31.53
CA ALA A 60 -3.66 18.80 32.58
C ALA A 60 -3.11 17.40 32.28
N GLU A 61 -3.95 16.51 31.76
CA GLU A 61 -3.57 15.16 31.37
C GLU A 61 -2.57 15.15 30.20
N ILE A 62 -2.81 15.96 29.16
CA ILE A 62 -1.85 16.14 28.06
C ILE A 62 -0.51 16.66 28.58
N THR A 63 -0.52 17.63 29.49
CA THR A 63 0.71 18.19 30.08
C THR A 63 1.45 17.15 30.91
N ARG A 64 0.72 16.27 31.62
CA ARG A 64 1.28 15.15 32.38
C ARG A 64 1.97 14.14 31.46
N LEU A 65 1.29 13.75 30.37
CA LEU A 65 1.81 12.80 29.38
C LEU A 65 3.03 13.34 28.63
N GLN A 66 3.03 14.64 28.29
CA GLN A 66 4.18 15.32 27.69
C GLN A 66 5.38 15.37 28.63
N ARG A 67 5.18 15.59 29.93
CA ARG A 67 6.26 15.55 30.93
C ARG A 67 6.79 14.14 31.15
N SER A 68 5.94 13.12 31.14
CA SER A 68 6.40 11.72 31.22
C SER A 68 7.24 11.32 30.01
N GLN A 69 6.93 11.82 28.79
CA GLN A 69 7.79 11.63 27.62
C GLN A 69 9.17 12.28 27.81
N ALA A 70 9.23 13.51 28.32
CA ALA A 70 10.50 14.19 28.57
C ALA A 70 11.38 13.53 29.66
N SER A 71 10.79 12.85 30.65
CA SER A 71 11.54 12.11 31.68
C SER A 71 12.13 10.79 31.20
N VAL A 72 11.59 10.18 30.13
CA VAL A 72 12.15 8.95 29.54
C VAL A 72 13.39 9.28 28.68
N ASP A 73 13.41 10.44 28.03
CA ASP A 73 14.57 10.93 27.28
C ASP A 73 15.76 11.32 28.17
N SER A 74 15.52 11.58 29.47
CA SER A 74 16.55 12.07 30.41
C SER A 74 17.36 10.98 31.11
N LEU A 75 17.05 9.69 30.91
CA LEU A 75 17.78 8.56 31.52
C LEU A 75 18.75 7.86 30.56
N SER A 76 18.87 8.33 29.30
CA SER A 76 19.87 7.86 28.33
C SER A 76 20.86 8.95 27.95
N GLY A 77 21.56 9.50 28.95
CA GLY A 77 22.62 10.48 28.70
C GLY A 77 23.57 10.60 29.88
N THR A 78 24.60 9.76 29.93
CA THR A 78 25.82 10.07 30.68
C THR A 78 26.52 11.23 29.97
N GLU A 79 26.40 12.42 30.56
CA GLU A 79 27.14 13.63 30.22
C GLU A 79 28.64 13.43 30.45
N THR A 80 29.51 14.10 29.67
CA THR A 80 30.36 15.16 30.24
C THR A 80 30.86 16.14 29.16
N THR A 81 30.55 17.43 29.40
CA THR A 81 31.27 18.67 29.01
C THR A 81 31.39 19.12 27.55
N ALA A 82 30.74 20.26 27.27
CA ALA A 82 31.13 21.21 26.23
C ALA A 82 32.44 21.95 26.61
N PRO A 83 33.25 22.35 25.62
CA PRO A 83 33.27 23.78 25.33
C PRO A 83 33.33 24.14 23.83
N SER A 84 32.79 25.32 23.53
CA SER A 84 33.23 26.31 22.54
C SER A 84 33.62 25.88 21.12
N SER A 85 32.79 26.34 20.16
CA SER A 85 33.16 26.92 18.86
C SER A 85 34.43 26.39 18.18
N VAL A 86 34.32 25.36 17.33
CA VAL A 86 35.13 25.12 16.11
C VAL A 86 34.40 24.11 15.21
N GLU A 87 34.23 24.51 13.95
CA GLU A 87 34.05 23.76 12.67
C GLU A 87 33.01 22.62 12.55
N LEU A 88 32.07 22.88 11.61
CA LEU A 88 31.25 21.87 10.92
C LEU A 88 32.16 20.74 10.37
N PRO A 89 31.85 19.46 10.62
CA PRO A 89 32.33 18.39 9.77
C PRO A 89 31.65 18.51 8.41
N SER A 90 32.45 18.77 7.39
CA SER A 90 32.07 18.63 5.99
C SER A 90 31.51 17.22 5.73
N GLY A 91 30.30 17.17 5.13
CA GLY A 91 29.64 15.94 4.67
C GLY A 91 28.52 15.53 5.63
N THR A 92 27.24 15.67 5.31
CA THR A 92 26.54 15.52 4.02
C THR A 92 25.35 16.47 4.01
N CYS A 93 25.45 17.52 3.19
CA CYS A 93 24.27 18.22 2.72
C CYS A 93 23.48 17.22 1.86
N ILE A 94 22.18 17.08 2.12
CA ILE A 94 21.24 16.44 1.19
C ILE A 94 21.08 17.45 0.05
N ASP A 95 22.04 17.48 -0.87
CA ASP A 95 21.81 18.08 -2.18
C ASP A 95 21.03 17.06 -3.01
N GLY A 96 20.15 17.52 -3.89
CA GLY A 96 19.43 16.64 -4.81
C GLY A 96 20.33 16.01 -5.87
N SER A 97 21.63 15.81 -5.61
CA SER A 97 22.58 15.27 -6.56
C SER A 97 22.39 13.75 -6.73
N LEU A 98 22.23 13.34 -7.99
CA LEU A 98 22.14 11.94 -8.44
C LEU A 98 23.47 11.17 -8.26
N SER A 99 24.53 11.82 -7.75
CA SER A 99 25.86 11.24 -7.59
C SER A 99 25.96 10.13 -6.53
N ASN A 100 24.98 10.03 -5.63
CA ASN A 100 24.94 8.98 -4.61
C ASN A 100 23.73 8.04 -4.81
N PRO A 101 23.92 6.83 -5.40
CA PRO A 101 22.82 5.87 -5.65
C PRO A 101 22.14 5.36 -4.37
N TYR A 102 22.68 5.72 -3.20
CA TYR A 102 22.15 5.40 -1.88
C TYR A 102 21.31 6.52 -1.25
N SER A 103 21.19 7.71 -1.85
CA SER A 103 20.32 8.80 -1.35
C SER A 103 18.82 8.48 -1.51
N LEU A 104 18.49 7.50 -2.36
CA LEU A 104 17.12 7.13 -2.69
C LEU A 104 16.50 6.10 -1.74
N SER A 105 17.17 5.57 -0.71
CA SER A 105 16.64 4.52 0.19
C SER A 105 15.69 5.02 1.30
N PHE A 106 14.37 4.85 1.15
CA PHE A 106 13.42 4.93 2.29
C PHE A 106 13.29 3.60 3.04
N PHE A 107 13.67 2.48 2.42
CA PHE A 107 13.48 1.17 3.03
C PHE A 107 14.68 0.66 3.83
N GLN A 108 15.77 1.44 3.94
CA GLN A 108 17.00 0.92 4.57
C GLN A 108 17.63 1.77 5.68
N MET A 109 17.12 2.97 5.99
CA MET A 109 17.61 3.74 7.14
C MET A 109 16.49 4.61 7.72
N ALA A 110 15.37 4.01 8.13
CA ALA A 110 14.69 4.61 9.27
C ALA A 110 15.66 4.44 10.45
N PRO A 111 15.95 5.49 11.24
CA PRO A 111 16.65 5.32 12.51
C PRO A 111 15.98 4.18 13.29
N PRO A 112 16.70 3.42 14.13
CA PRO A 112 16.10 2.35 14.95
C PRO A 112 14.88 2.80 15.79
N ALA A 113 14.67 4.11 15.93
CA ALA A 113 13.52 4.73 16.56
C ALA A 113 12.22 4.77 15.72
N PHE A 114 12.22 4.51 14.41
CA PHE A 114 11.03 4.65 13.56
C PHE A 114 10.75 3.40 12.70
N PRO A 115 9.64 2.68 12.92
CA PRO A 115 9.24 1.59 12.03
C PRO A 115 8.88 2.11 10.63
N SER A 116 9.25 1.35 9.59
CA SER A 116 8.85 1.63 8.20
C SER A 116 7.33 1.74 8.09
N PHE A 117 6.83 2.86 7.54
CA PHE A 117 5.39 3.08 7.40
C PHE A 117 4.75 2.05 6.45
N LEU A 118 4.02 1.11 7.03
CA LEU A 118 3.01 0.29 6.36
C LEU A 118 1.66 0.96 6.60
N GLY A 119 0.89 1.20 5.54
CA GLY A 119 -0.42 1.82 5.70
C GLY A 119 -1.46 0.82 6.23
N ALA A 120 -2.55 1.33 6.77
CA ALA A 120 -3.61 0.53 7.41
C ALA A 120 -4.24 -0.53 6.47
N GLY A 121 -4.14 -0.34 5.15
CA GLY A 121 -4.59 -1.30 4.14
C GLY A 121 -3.61 -2.45 3.83
N SER A 122 -2.42 -2.47 4.44
CA SER A 122 -1.38 -3.45 4.10
C SER A 122 -1.77 -4.86 4.53
N ALA A 123 -1.16 -5.87 3.90
CA ALA A 123 -1.41 -7.28 4.24
C ALA A 123 -1.11 -7.62 5.69
N VAL A 124 -0.04 -7.05 6.23
CA VAL A 124 0.37 -7.25 7.62
C VAL A 124 -0.59 -6.55 8.57
N SER A 125 -0.92 -5.27 8.31
CA SER A 125 -1.90 -4.53 9.13
C SER A 125 -3.25 -5.22 9.18
N TYR A 126 -3.69 -5.78 8.06
CA TYR A 126 -4.94 -6.53 8.00
C TYR A 126 -4.87 -7.83 8.79
N ALA A 127 -3.84 -8.64 8.59
CA ALA A 127 -3.68 -9.90 9.33
C ALA A 127 -3.66 -9.65 10.85
N LEU A 128 -3.00 -8.58 11.30
CA LEU A 128 -3.00 -8.17 12.71
C LEU A 128 -4.40 -7.74 13.19
N ALA A 129 -5.13 -6.95 12.40
CA ALA A 129 -6.51 -6.58 12.73
C ALA A 129 -7.43 -7.81 12.79
N SER A 130 -7.21 -8.81 11.92
CA SER A 130 -7.91 -10.10 11.96
C SER A 130 -7.64 -10.86 13.26
N ILE A 131 -6.41 -10.84 13.78
CA ILE A 131 -6.09 -11.43 15.10
C ILE A 131 -6.91 -10.73 16.17
N GLN A 132 -6.90 -9.39 16.20
CA GLN A 132 -7.61 -8.59 17.20
C GLN A 132 -9.13 -8.82 17.16
N SER A 133 -9.74 -8.88 15.97
CA SER A 133 -11.18 -9.17 15.84
C SER A 133 -11.55 -10.59 16.27
N CYS A 134 -10.61 -11.53 16.16
CA CYS A 134 -10.80 -12.94 16.49
C CYS A 134 -10.40 -13.31 17.94
N GLN A 135 -10.16 -12.34 18.83
CA GLN A 135 -9.96 -12.58 20.27
C GLN A 135 -11.09 -11.97 21.10
N PRO A 136 -11.69 -12.69 22.07
CA PRO A 136 -12.52 -12.05 23.09
C PRO A 136 -11.59 -11.41 24.11
N PHE A 137 -11.78 -10.12 24.41
CA PHE A 137 -11.29 -9.41 25.61
C PHE A 137 -10.00 -9.97 26.26
N PHE A 138 -8.83 -9.46 25.89
CA PHE A 138 -7.69 -9.46 26.79
C PHE A 138 -7.43 -8.03 27.25
N GLU A 139 -7.65 -7.81 28.54
CA GLU A 139 -7.11 -6.70 29.32
C GLU A 139 -5.57 -6.75 29.25
N ASP A 140 -4.96 -5.57 29.09
CA ASP A 140 -3.56 -5.23 29.40
C ASP A 140 -2.56 -6.40 29.43
N SER A 141 -2.04 -6.78 28.27
CA SER A 141 -0.71 -7.38 28.17
C SER A 141 0.20 -6.45 27.38
N ASP A 142 1.29 -6.04 28.02
CA ASP A 142 2.39 -5.17 27.57
C ASP A 142 3.15 -5.65 26.29
N ASP A 143 2.45 -6.00 25.22
CA ASP A 143 3.05 -6.32 23.90
C ASP A 143 2.90 -5.13 22.93
N SER A 144 3.08 -3.90 23.45
CA SER A 144 2.89 -2.64 22.73
C SER A 144 4.01 -2.29 21.73
N HIS A 145 4.86 -3.24 21.35
CA HIS A 145 5.87 -3.01 20.31
C HIS A 145 6.01 -4.22 19.37
N PHE A 146 5.18 -4.25 18.33
CA PHE A 146 5.42 -5.08 17.13
C PHE A 146 6.62 -4.49 16.37
N ASN A 147 7.83 -4.73 16.88
CA ASN A 147 9.07 -4.37 16.18
C ASN A 147 9.27 -5.35 15.04
N LEU A 148 8.78 -5.01 13.85
CA LEU A 148 9.02 -5.75 12.62
C LEU A 148 10.54 -5.77 12.36
N PRO A 149 11.26 -6.89 12.58
CA PRO A 149 12.70 -6.91 12.38
C PRO A 149 12.93 -7.29 10.93
N VAL A 150 12.68 -6.36 10.01
CA VAL A 150 13.11 -6.54 8.62
C VAL A 150 14.28 -5.60 8.38
N ARG A 151 15.46 -6.04 8.85
CA ARG A 151 16.67 -5.65 8.14
C ARG A 151 16.65 -6.45 6.83
N LEU A 152 16.23 -5.80 5.75
CA LEU A 152 16.74 -6.17 4.42
C LEU A 152 18.25 -5.92 4.51
N THR A 153 19.01 -6.92 4.93
CA THR A 153 20.46 -6.86 4.86
C THR A 153 20.80 -6.78 3.38
N CYS A 154 21.33 -5.63 2.95
CA CYS A 154 22.00 -5.56 1.66
C CYS A 154 23.10 -6.62 1.69
N GLY A 155 23.13 -7.52 0.71
CA GLY A 155 24.28 -8.40 0.51
C GLY A 155 25.55 -7.55 0.39
N PRO A 156 26.74 -8.13 0.66
CA PRO A 156 27.99 -7.41 0.57
C PRO A 156 28.11 -6.74 -0.80
N VAL A 157 28.31 -5.42 -0.77
CA VAL A 157 28.49 -4.60 -1.97
C VAL A 157 29.79 -5.04 -2.62
N LEU A 158 29.72 -5.65 -3.80
CA LEU A 158 30.91 -5.85 -4.61
C LEU A 158 31.46 -4.48 -5.05
N ASP A 159 32.74 -4.24 -4.75
CA ASP A 159 33.45 -3.04 -5.14
C ASP A 159 33.68 -3.02 -6.66
N LYS A 160 33.06 -2.02 -7.31
CA LYS A 160 32.97 -1.78 -8.76
C LYS A 160 32.40 -2.97 -9.56
N PRO A 161 31.49 -2.73 -10.52
CA PRO A 161 31.00 -3.80 -11.37
C PRO A 161 32.14 -4.32 -12.24
N ASP A 162 32.61 -5.55 -12.01
CA ASP A 162 33.57 -6.20 -12.90
C ASP A 162 32.85 -6.60 -14.20
N LYS A 163 32.90 -5.69 -15.18
CA LYS A 163 32.27 -5.82 -16.50
C LYS A 163 32.86 -6.98 -17.30
N SER A 164 34.03 -7.52 -16.92
CA SER A 164 34.66 -8.63 -17.63
C SER A 164 33.95 -9.97 -17.41
N LEU A 165 33.15 -10.07 -16.34
CA LEU A 165 32.39 -11.27 -15.98
C LEU A 165 31.12 -11.47 -16.82
N VAL A 166 30.75 -10.50 -17.66
CA VAL A 166 29.50 -10.53 -18.41
C VAL A 166 29.77 -10.48 -19.91
N THR A 167 29.41 -11.54 -20.62
CA THR A 167 29.52 -11.61 -22.07
C THR A 167 28.21 -11.17 -22.74
N MET A 168 28.30 -10.84 -24.03
CA MET A 168 27.11 -10.56 -24.83
C MET A 168 26.20 -11.79 -24.98
N ALA A 169 26.75 -13.00 -24.90
CA ALA A 169 25.96 -14.22 -24.95
C ALA A 169 25.08 -14.34 -23.70
N ASP A 170 25.64 -14.09 -22.52
CA ASP A 170 24.90 -14.11 -21.25
C ASP A 170 23.75 -13.09 -21.26
N ILE A 171 24.01 -11.88 -21.76
CA ILE A 171 22.98 -10.83 -21.90
C ILE A 171 21.83 -11.29 -22.80
N ARG A 172 22.15 -11.87 -23.96
CA ARG A 172 21.15 -12.36 -24.91
C ARG A 172 20.35 -13.51 -24.32
N GLU A 173 21.00 -14.45 -23.64
CA GLU A 173 20.34 -15.58 -23.00
C GLU A 173 19.37 -15.10 -21.92
N LEU A 174 19.78 -14.19 -21.04
CA LEU A 174 18.90 -13.63 -20.01
C LEU A 174 17.68 -12.92 -20.60
N ILE A 175 17.84 -12.20 -21.72
CA ILE A 175 16.73 -11.52 -22.37
C ILE A 175 15.76 -12.51 -23.01
N VAL A 176 16.27 -13.43 -23.83
CA VAL A 176 15.44 -14.36 -24.62
C VAL A 176 14.80 -15.43 -23.74
N ALA A 177 15.54 -15.99 -22.78
CA ALA A 177 15.06 -17.10 -21.95
C ALA A 177 14.21 -16.62 -20.76
N ARG A 178 14.36 -15.37 -20.30
CA ARG A 178 13.68 -14.87 -19.09
C ARG A 178 12.88 -13.60 -19.32
N TYR A 179 13.51 -12.53 -19.80
CA TYR A 179 12.84 -11.22 -19.90
C TYR A 179 11.64 -11.25 -20.86
N LEU A 180 11.83 -11.69 -22.10
CA LEU A 180 10.78 -11.70 -23.12
C LEU A 180 9.58 -12.60 -22.78
N PRO A 181 9.75 -13.89 -22.39
CA PRO A 181 8.63 -14.78 -22.17
C PRO A 181 7.83 -14.50 -20.88
N ILE A 182 8.47 -13.89 -19.87
CA ILE A 182 7.88 -13.69 -18.55
C ILE A 182 7.53 -12.22 -18.32
N ILE A 183 8.53 -11.33 -18.34
CA ILE A 183 8.34 -9.92 -17.95
C ILE A 183 7.71 -9.10 -19.09
N HIS A 184 8.23 -9.20 -20.31
CA HIS A 184 7.75 -8.42 -21.45
C HIS A 184 6.30 -8.77 -21.83
N ARG A 185 5.88 -10.02 -21.63
CA ARG A 185 4.50 -10.45 -21.84
C ARG A 185 3.52 -9.65 -20.97
N ASP A 186 3.86 -9.48 -19.70
CA ASP A 186 2.99 -8.80 -18.74
C ASP A 186 3.20 -7.27 -18.78
N TYR A 187 4.42 -6.80 -19.10
CA TYR A 187 4.79 -5.38 -19.22
C TYR A 187 5.64 -5.13 -20.48
N PRO A 188 5.00 -4.85 -21.63
CA PRO A 188 5.70 -4.59 -22.89
C PRO A 188 6.30 -3.17 -22.96
N ILE A 189 7.12 -2.81 -21.97
CA ILE A 189 7.75 -1.49 -21.83
C ILE A 189 8.82 -1.24 -22.92
N LEU A 190 9.54 -2.29 -23.31
CA LEU A 190 10.58 -2.24 -24.34
C LEU A 190 10.09 -2.95 -25.60
N LYS A 191 10.38 -2.43 -26.79
CA LYS A 191 10.06 -3.12 -28.05
C LYS A 191 11.00 -4.31 -28.23
N ALA A 192 10.46 -5.48 -28.57
CA ALA A 192 11.27 -6.70 -28.74
C ALA A 192 12.37 -6.54 -29.80
N GLN A 193 12.12 -5.75 -30.85
CA GLN A 193 13.10 -5.45 -31.90
C GLN A 193 14.30 -4.65 -31.37
N GLU A 194 14.10 -3.76 -30.38
CA GLU A 194 15.19 -2.97 -29.79
C GLU A 194 16.16 -3.82 -28.97
N LEU A 195 15.69 -4.98 -28.49
CA LEU A 195 16.44 -5.93 -27.67
C LEU A 195 17.18 -7.00 -28.49
N ALA A 196 16.82 -7.17 -29.77
CA ALA A 196 17.45 -8.12 -30.69
C ALA A 196 18.78 -7.59 -31.23
N VAL A 197 19.76 -7.39 -30.33
CA VAL A 197 21.04 -6.78 -30.68
C VAL A 197 22.13 -7.83 -30.92
N GLU A 198 22.76 -7.78 -32.09
CA GLU A 198 23.93 -8.62 -32.44
C GLU A 198 25.28 -7.91 -32.26
N GLN A 199 25.27 -6.57 -32.29
CA GLN A 199 26.47 -5.75 -32.15
C GLN A 199 26.91 -5.57 -30.69
N PRO A 200 28.21 -5.29 -30.42
CA PRO A 200 28.69 -5.07 -29.06
C PRO A 200 28.06 -3.84 -28.40
N LEU A 201 27.78 -3.90 -27.09
CA LEU A 201 27.12 -2.83 -26.32
C LEU A 201 27.69 -1.43 -26.56
N ARG A 202 29.02 -1.31 -26.70
CA ARG A 202 29.72 -0.02 -26.89
C ARG A 202 29.33 0.72 -28.18
N ARG A 203 28.78 0.02 -29.18
CA ARG A 203 28.33 0.63 -30.44
C ARG A 203 26.87 1.07 -30.39
N LEU A 204 26.12 0.66 -29.37
CA LEU A 204 24.72 1.05 -29.22
C LEU A 204 24.59 2.49 -28.75
N PRO A 205 23.53 3.21 -29.18
CA PRO A 205 23.10 4.46 -28.58
C PRO A 205 22.94 4.33 -27.06
N LEU A 206 23.11 5.45 -26.35
CA LEU A 206 23.09 5.48 -24.88
C LEU A 206 21.79 4.88 -24.30
N ARG A 207 20.63 5.29 -24.84
CA ARG A 207 19.31 4.81 -24.42
C ARG A 207 19.12 3.31 -24.68
N GLN A 208 19.43 2.84 -25.88
CA GLN A 208 19.32 1.41 -26.23
C GLN A 208 20.26 0.53 -25.38
N ARG A 209 21.47 1.02 -25.09
CA ARG A 209 22.42 0.33 -24.19
C ARG A 209 21.84 0.18 -22.79
N PHE A 210 21.23 1.23 -22.24
CA PHE A 210 20.56 1.17 -20.95
C PHE A 210 19.40 0.15 -20.97
N ASN A 211 18.56 0.19 -22.00
CA ASN A 211 17.40 -0.71 -22.15
C ASN A 211 17.82 -2.19 -22.19
N VAL A 212 18.87 -2.53 -22.96
CA VAL A 212 19.41 -3.91 -23.04
C VAL A 212 19.99 -4.36 -21.70
N LEU A 213 20.78 -3.50 -21.03
CA LEU A 213 21.36 -3.83 -19.72
C LEU A 213 20.27 -4.04 -18.66
N MET A 214 19.25 -3.18 -18.63
CA MET A 214 18.14 -3.32 -17.68
C MET A 214 17.28 -4.56 -17.97
N ALA A 215 16.96 -4.86 -19.23
CA ALA A 215 16.22 -6.06 -19.60
C ALA A 215 16.94 -7.34 -19.14
N ALA A 216 18.25 -7.41 -19.39
CA ALA A 216 19.09 -8.53 -18.94
C ALA A 216 19.22 -8.58 -17.42
N ALA A 217 19.35 -7.42 -16.74
CA ALA A 217 19.41 -7.36 -15.29
C ALA A 217 18.11 -7.88 -14.64
N ILE A 218 16.95 -7.47 -15.14
CA ILE A 218 15.63 -7.95 -14.68
C ILE A 218 15.49 -9.46 -14.92
N GLY A 219 15.85 -9.93 -16.12
CA GLY A 219 15.83 -11.36 -16.45
C GLY A 219 16.77 -12.20 -15.56
N GLY A 220 17.97 -11.67 -15.29
CA GLY A 220 18.95 -12.26 -14.39
C GLY A 220 18.49 -12.30 -12.94
N ALA A 221 17.94 -11.21 -12.42
CA ALA A 221 17.39 -11.15 -11.07
C ALA A 221 16.21 -12.13 -10.91
N HIS A 222 15.40 -12.29 -11.94
CA HIS A 222 14.32 -13.27 -11.95
C HIS A 222 14.86 -14.70 -11.95
N ALA A 223 15.89 -15.00 -12.76
CA ALA A 223 16.54 -16.31 -12.79
C ALA A 223 17.26 -16.65 -11.48
N ALA A 224 17.83 -15.65 -10.81
CA ALA A 224 18.62 -15.81 -9.59
C ALA A 224 17.86 -16.49 -8.44
N ARG A 225 16.52 -16.43 -8.45
CA ARG A 225 15.66 -17.13 -7.48
C ARG A 225 15.88 -18.64 -7.45
N ASN A 226 16.04 -19.25 -8.63
CA ASN A 226 16.28 -20.69 -8.75
C ASN A 226 17.77 -20.99 -8.98
N TYR A 227 18.53 -19.99 -9.43
CA TYR A 227 19.92 -20.11 -9.82
C TYR A 227 20.77 -19.02 -9.15
N PRO A 228 21.12 -19.16 -7.85
CA PRO A 228 21.74 -18.08 -7.07
C PRO A 228 23.04 -17.52 -7.66
N HIS A 229 23.78 -18.31 -8.46
CA HIS A 229 24.99 -17.88 -9.15
C HIS A 229 24.75 -16.72 -10.14
N VAL A 230 23.53 -16.60 -10.70
CA VAL A 230 23.16 -15.54 -11.66
C VAL A 230 22.94 -14.19 -10.96
N GLN A 231 22.73 -14.18 -9.64
CA GLN A 231 22.49 -12.94 -8.86
C GLN A 231 23.63 -11.93 -9.02
N THR A 232 24.87 -12.41 -9.04
CA THR A 232 26.05 -11.56 -9.22
C THR A 232 26.04 -10.89 -10.59
N THR A 233 25.76 -11.66 -11.65
CA THR A 233 25.64 -11.16 -13.03
C THR A 233 24.54 -10.11 -13.15
N ALA A 234 23.36 -10.38 -12.57
CA ALA A 234 22.24 -9.44 -12.55
C ALA A 234 22.58 -8.12 -11.85
N SER A 235 23.26 -8.21 -10.70
CA SER A 235 23.69 -7.04 -9.92
C SER A 235 24.73 -6.20 -10.66
N VAL A 236 25.68 -6.86 -11.34
CA VAL A 236 26.69 -6.20 -12.20
C VAL A 236 26.03 -5.46 -13.36
N LEU A 237 25.10 -6.11 -14.07
CA LEU A 237 24.34 -5.52 -15.16
C LEU A 237 23.53 -4.31 -14.70
N ARG A 238 22.83 -4.42 -13.58
CA ARG A 238 22.07 -3.33 -12.96
C ARG A 238 22.95 -2.14 -12.65
N ARG A 239 24.10 -2.36 -12.00
CA ARG A 239 25.04 -1.29 -11.64
C ARG A 239 25.72 -0.67 -12.85
N TRP A 240 25.93 -1.43 -13.92
CA TRP A 240 26.39 -0.87 -15.19
C TRP A 240 25.32 0.05 -15.81
N ALA A 241 24.05 -0.33 -15.78
CA ALA A 241 22.95 0.53 -16.25
C ALA A 241 22.88 1.84 -15.46
N GLU A 242 23.16 1.85 -14.15
CA GLU A 242 23.18 3.07 -13.33
C GLU A 242 24.18 4.11 -13.82
N THR A 243 25.33 3.69 -14.33
CA THR A 243 26.34 4.64 -14.87
C THR A 243 25.86 5.39 -16.10
N LEU A 244 24.74 4.98 -16.70
CA LEU A 244 24.14 5.61 -17.87
C LEU A 244 22.85 6.38 -17.52
N LEU A 245 22.39 6.33 -16.27
CA LEU A 245 21.05 6.75 -15.88
C LEU A 245 20.91 8.28 -15.79
N GLU A 246 21.90 8.96 -15.24
CA GLU A 246 21.88 10.42 -15.03
C GLU A 246 21.56 11.23 -16.30
N PRO A 247 22.25 11.04 -17.45
CA PRO A 247 21.91 11.78 -18.66
C PRO A 247 20.52 11.42 -19.21
N ILE A 248 20.03 10.20 -19.00
CA ILE A 248 18.70 9.78 -19.47
C ILE A 248 17.62 10.50 -18.66
N LEU A 249 17.72 10.52 -17.33
CA LEU A 249 16.73 11.16 -16.45
C LEU A 249 16.73 12.69 -16.56
N ALA A 250 17.84 13.28 -16.98
CA ALA A 250 17.94 14.72 -17.21
C ALA A 250 17.07 15.20 -18.39
N GLU A 251 16.72 14.31 -19.33
CA GLU A 251 15.90 14.66 -20.51
C GLU A 251 14.43 14.89 -20.17
N GLN A 252 13.93 14.32 -19.06
CA GLN A 252 12.53 14.44 -18.61
C GLN A 252 11.49 14.13 -19.71
N ASP A 253 11.79 13.12 -20.54
CA ASP A 253 10.98 12.73 -21.69
C ASP A 253 10.38 11.31 -21.54
N ALA A 254 9.83 10.78 -22.63
CA ALA A 254 9.33 9.40 -22.68
C ALA A 254 10.39 8.35 -22.30
N SER A 255 11.66 8.61 -22.62
CA SER A 255 12.78 7.70 -22.32
C SER A 255 13.16 7.77 -20.85
N SER A 256 13.11 8.95 -20.23
CA SER A 256 13.20 9.10 -18.77
C SER A 256 12.13 8.26 -18.07
N PHE A 257 10.89 8.33 -18.55
CA PHE A 257 9.77 7.56 -17.98
C PHE A 257 9.96 6.05 -18.16
N GLN A 258 10.30 5.60 -19.37
CA GLN A 258 10.62 4.20 -19.66
C GLN A 258 11.75 3.67 -18.76
N ALA A 259 12.80 4.47 -18.53
CA ALA A 259 13.90 4.10 -17.66
C ALA A 259 13.45 3.94 -16.19
N LEU A 260 12.59 4.82 -15.69
CA LEU A 260 12.01 4.69 -14.36
C LEU A 260 11.19 3.41 -14.20
N LEU A 261 10.38 3.05 -15.21
CA LEU A 261 9.59 1.80 -15.16
C LEU A 261 10.48 0.56 -15.14
N LEU A 262 11.58 0.53 -15.90
CA LEU A 262 12.54 -0.57 -15.85
C LEU A 262 13.22 -0.69 -14.47
N LEU A 263 13.54 0.44 -13.84
CA LEU A 263 14.07 0.44 -12.48
C LEU A 263 13.03 -0.08 -11.49
N ILE A 264 11.78 0.35 -11.60
CA ILE A 264 10.67 -0.15 -10.76
C ILE A 264 10.53 -1.67 -10.93
N LEU A 265 10.51 -2.18 -12.16
CA LEU A 265 10.45 -3.62 -12.42
C LEU A 265 11.62 -4.38 -11.81
N TYR A 266 12.85 -3.87 -11.92
CA TYR A 266 14.01 -4.50 -11.28
C TYR A 266 13.82 -4.59 -9.76
N GLU A 267 13.41 -3.49 -9.11
CA GLU A 267 13.18 -3.45 -7.65
C GLU A 267 12.00 -4.33 -7.21
N LEU A 268 11.05 -4.64 -8.11
CA LEU A 268 9.99 -5.60 -7.83
C LEU A 268 10.49 -7.05 -7.84
N VAL A 269 11.42 -7.35 -8.75
CA VAL A 269 12.01 -8.68 -8.89
C VAL A 269 13.00 -8.96 -7.77
N ASP A 270 13.87 -7.98 -7.47
CA ASP A 270 14.84 -7.98 -6.38
C ASP A 270 14.62 -6.76 -5.46
N PRO A 271 13.90 -6.91 -4.34
CA PRO A 271 13.55 -5.80 -3.44
C PRO A 271 14.70 -5.39 -2.48
N SER A 272 15.94 -5.78 -2.76
CA SER A 272 17.10 -5.60 -1.85
C SER A 272 17.33 -4.16 -1.37
N ARG A 273 16.92 -3.14 -2.14
CA ARG A 273 17.09 -1.71 -1.80
C ARG A 273 15.78 -1.05 -1.33
N GLY A 274 14.64 -1.67 -1.60
CA GLY A 274 13.30 -1.18 -1.28
C GLY A 274 12.98 0.22 -1.84
N LEU A 275 13.45 0.54 -3.04
CA LEU A 275 13.24 1.86 -3.65
C LEU A 275 11.91 2.01 -4.39
N CYS A 276 11.18 0.91 -4.56
CA CYS A 276 10.05 0.80 -5.47
C CYS A 276 9.01 1.94 -5.32
N TRP A 277 8.59 2.26 -4.09
CA TRP A 277 7.62 3.34 -3.83
C TRP A 277 8.12 4.73 -4.21
N ARG A 278 9.39 5.03 -3.96
CA ARG A 278 9.98 6.33 -4.30
C ARG A 278 10.13 6.49 -5.81
N LEU A 279 10.56 5.42 -6.50
CA LEU A 279 10.65 5.40 -7.95
C LEU A 279 9.27 5.57 -8.60
N LEU A 280 8.23 4.93 -8.05
CA LEU A 280 6.85 5.15 -8.46
C LEU A 280 6.44 6.62 -8.32
N GLY A 281 6.80 7.28 -7.22
CA GLY A 281 6.52 8.71 -7.06
C GLY A 281 7.29 9.62 -8.02
N MET A 282 8.51 9.25 -8.42
CA MET A 282 9.24 9.95 -9.48
C MET A 282 8.55 9.77 -10.84
N ALA A 283 8.15 8.53 -11.16
CA ALA A 283 7.41 8.24 -12.38
C ALA A 283 6.06 8.98 -12.41
N CYS A 284 5.32 9.00 -11.30
CA CYS A 284 4.05 9.74 -11.20
C CYS A 284 4.22 11.23 -11.52
N ARG A 285 5.23 11.89 -10.95
CA ARG A 285 5.50 13.32 -11.23
C ARG A 285 5.82 13.53 -12.70
N LEU A 286 6.72 12.73 -13.26
CA LEU A 286 7.07 12.82 -14.68
C LEU A 286 5.87 12.54 -15.60
N CYS A 287 5.01 11.57 -15.26
CA CYS A 287 3.77 11.31 -15.98
C CYS A 287 2.87 12.56 -16.03
N VAL A 288 2.74 13.25 -14.88
CA VAL A 288 1.92 14.46 -14.75
C VAL A 288 2.52 15.62 -15.54
N ASP A 289 3.84 15.79 -15.45
CA ASP A 289 4.61 16.83 -16.18
C ASP A 289 4.49 16.65 -17.70
N LEU A 290 4.52 15.40 -18.17
CA LEU A 290 4.32 15.05 -19.58
C LEU A 290 2.83 15.09 -20.02
N HIS A 291 1.91 15.30 -19.09
CA HIS A 291 0.46 15.33 -19.32
C HIS A 291 -0.13 14.03 -19.91
N TRP A 292 0.53 12.88 -19.71
CA TRP A 292 0.13 11.60 -20.28
C TRP A 292 -1.20 11.06 -19.74
N GLN A 293 -1.69 11.60 -18.62
CA GLN A 293 -2.99 11.31 -18.03
C GLN A 293 -4.19 11.86 -18.84
N ARG A 294 -3.95 12.77 -19.80
CA ARG A 294 -5.00 13.39 -20.63
C ARG A 294 -5.08 12.75 -22.02
N GLU A 295 -6.24 12.76 -22.67
CA GLU A 295 -6.35 12.32 -24.06
C GLU A 295 -5.38 13.09 -24.98
N ALA A 296 -4.78 12.39 -25.94
CA ALA A 296 -4.00 13.01 -26.99
C ALA A 296 -4.91 13.90 -27.86
N GLU A 297 -4.60 15.19 -27.97
CA GLU A 297 -5.41 16.12 -28.77
C GLU A 297 -5.39 15.75 -30.27
N VAL A 298 -6.38 16.25 -31.02
CA VAL A 298 -6.46 16.08 -32.48
C VAL A 298 -5.30 16.84 -33.12
N GLY A 299 -4.18 16.16 -33.35
CA GLY A 299 -2.92 16.75 -33.82
C GLY A 299 -1.65 16.13 -33.22
N ASP A 300 -1.77 15.37 -32.13
CA ASP A 300 -0.63 14.67 -31.50
C ASP A 300 -0.09 13.55 -32.41
N ASP A 301 1.23 13.33 -32.45
CA ASP A 301 1.89 12.45 -33.41
C ASP A 301 1.36 11.00 -33.33
N THR A 302 0.82 10.46 -34.42
CA THR A 302 0.08 9.19 -34.40
C THR A 302 0.96 7.99 -34.08
N ASP A 303 2.27 8.07 -34.34
CA ASP A 303 3.22 6.98 -34.15
C ASP A 303 3.71 6.84 -32.69
N GLU A 304 3.68 7.91 -31.89
CA GLU A 304 4.14 7.89 -30.49
C GLU A 304 3.03 7.51 -29.49
N ARG A 305 1.76 7.77 -29.86
CA ARG A 305 0.56 7.45 -29.07
C ARG A 305 0.51 6.01 -28.52
N PRO A 306 0.74 4.93 -29.30
CA PRO A 306 0.63 3.56 -28.80
C PRO A 306 1.73 3.21 -27.79
N SER A 307 2.94 3.75 -27.96
CA SER A 307 4.02 3.57 -26.99
C SER A 307 3.71 4.30 -25.67
N ARG A 308 3.14 5.51 -25.75
CA ARG A 308 2.72 6.29 -24.58
C ARG A 308 1.67 5.57 -23.74
N GLU A 309 0.60 5.09 -24.38
CA GLU A 309 -0.50 4.38 -23.72
C GLU A 309 0.00 3.11 -23.04
N THR A 310 0.86 2.34 -23.71
CA THR A 310 1.46 1.12 -23.14
C THR A 310 2.27 1.43 -21.87
N LEU A 311 3.10 2.47 -21.90
CA LEU A 311 3.91 2.87 -20.75
C LEU A 311 3.04 3.38 -19.59
N PHE A 312 2.02 4.17 -19.89
CA PHE A 312 1.07 4.65 -18.88
C PHE A 312 0.32 3.51 -18.21
N LEU A 313 -0.23 2.57 -18.99
CA LEU A 313 -0.95 1.41 -18.44
C LEU A 313 -0.04 0.52 -17.58
N ALA A 314 1.21 0.32 -18.01
CA ALA A 314 2.21 -0.39 -17.21
C ALA A 314 2.49 0.35 -15.89
N PHE A 315 2.70 1.67 -15.93
CA PHE A 315 2.90 2.47 -14.72
C PHE A 315 1.72 2.37 -13.76
N TYR A 316 0.50 2.59 -14.25
CA TYR A 316 -0.72 2.58 -13.45
C TYR A 316 -0.91 1.24 -12.74
N ASP A 317 -0.68 0.14 -13.45
CA ASP A 317 -0.77 -1.19 -12.85
C ASP A 317 0.30 -1.45 -11.78
N LEU A 318 1.55 -1.08 -12.06
CA LEU A 318 2.66 -1.22 -11.11
C LEU A 318 2.45 -0.37 -9.86
N GLU A 319 1.98 0.87 -10.03
CA GLU A 319 1.60 1.75 -8.93
C GLU A 319 0.56 1.06 -8.07
N TRP A 320 -0.56 0.65 -8.66
CA TRP A 320 -1.65 0.01 -7.94
C TRP A 320 -1.19 -1.22 -7.14
N GLN A 321 -0.44 -2.13 -7.76
CA GLN A 321 0.01 -3.35 -7.10
C GLN A 321 0.88 -3.06 -5.87
N VAL A 322 1.79 -2.09 -5.97
CA VAL A 322 2.68 -1.71 -4.88
C VAL A 322 1.92 -0.93 -3.80
N CYS A 323 1.05 0.00 -4.19
CA CYS A 323 0.18 0.75 -3.27
C CYS A 323 -0.65 -0.20 -2.42
N SER A 324 -1.34 -1.12 -3.09
CA SER A 324 -2.22 -2.11 -2.49
C SER A 324 -1.45 -3.02 -1.52
N ALA A 325 -0.29 -3.52 -1.92
CA ALA A 325 0.53 -4.38 -1.05
C ALA A 325 1.06 -3.65 0.20
N LEU A 326 1.52 -2.41 0.03
CA LEU A 326 2.05 -1.59 1.13
C LEU A 326 0.96 -0.89 1.96
N GLY A 327 -0.30 -0.97 1.54
CA GLY A 327 -1.41 -0.24 2.15
C GLY A 327 -1.31 1.28 1.99
N ARG A 328 -0.55 1.77 1.01
CA ARG A 328 -0.30 3.20 0.78
C ARG A 328 -1.27 3.76 -0.26
N PRO A 329 -1.65 5.04 -0.17
CA PRO A 329 -2.53 5.66 -1.16
C PRO A 329 -1.82 5.78 -2.51
N ALA A 330 -2.55 5.54 -3.60
CA ALA A 330 -2.08 5.84 -4.96
C ALA A 330 -1.79 7.33 -5.10
N MET A 331 -0.74 7.67 -5.86
CA MET A 331 -0.30 9.05 -6.07
C MET A 331 -1.04 9.69 -7.25
N LEU A 332 -1.31 8.91 -8.30
CA LEU A 332 -2.14 9.38 -9.40
C LEU A 332 -3.62 9.42 -8.98
N ARG A 333 -4.23 10.60 -9.13
CA ARG A 333 -5.66 10.79 -8.83
C ARG A 333 -6.51 10.31 -10.00
N GLU A 334 -7.52 9.49 -9.69
CA GLU A 334 -8.45 8.96 -10.68
C GLU A 334 -9.14 10.06 -11.51
N ASP A 335 -9.57 11.16 -10.88
CA ASP A 335 -10.21 12.30 -11.56
C ASP A 335 -9.35 12.95 -12.66
N THR A 336 -8.03 12.75 -12.60
CA THR A 336 -7.09 13.34 -13.55
C THR A 336 -6.93 12.50 -14.81
N ILE A 337 -7.43 11.26 -14.80
CA ILE A 337 -7.32 10.29 -15.90
C ILE A 337 -8.51 10.50 -16.85
N ARG A 338 -8.30 11.22 -17.95
CA ARG A 338 -9.37 11.63 -18.89
C ARG A 338 -9.64 10.66 -20.04
N SER A 339 -9.11 9.44 -19.92
CA SER A 339 -9.25 8.29 -20.84
C SER A 339 -8.08 8.10 -21.83
N HIS A 340 -7.59 6.86 -21.89
CA HIS A 340 -6.75 6.33 -22.95
C HIS A 340 -7.67 5.53 -23.89
N SER A 341 -7.46 5.61 -25.21
CA SER A 341 -8.44 5.21 -26.24
C SER A 341 -8.87 3.74 -26.23
N ALA A 342 -8.22 2.86 -25.45
CA ALA A 342 -8.73 1.52 -25.18
C ALA A 342 -10.09 1.50 -24.42
N LEU A 343 -10.55 2.64 -23.87
CA LEU A 343 -11.60 2.72 -22.85
C LEU A 343 -13.03 3.02 -23.34
N THR A 344 -13.31 3.18 -24.63
CA THR A 344 -14.67 3.54 -25.11
C THR A 344 -15.32 2.56 -26.09
N ALA A 345 -14.69 1.41 -26.38
CA ALA A 345 -15.24 0.44 -27.35
C ALA A 345 -15.01 -1.05 -27.01
N GLY A 346 -15.01 -1.43 -25.73
CA GLY A 346 -14.92 -2.86 -25.35
C GLY A 346 -13.60 -3.54 -25.71
N GLN A 347 -12.54 -2.77 -25.98
CA GLN A 347 -11.18 -3.23 -26.29
C GLN A 347 -10.16 -2.87 -25.19
N GLY A 348 -10.64 -2.40 -24.03
CA GLY A 348 -9.83 -2.10 -22.85
C GLY A 348 -9.24 -3.36 -22.23
N SER A 349 -8.06 -3.24 -21.60
CA SER A 349 -7.58 -4.31 -20.73
C SER A 349 -8.58 -4.50 -19.58
N PRO A 350 -9.23 -5.66 -19.44
CA PRO A 350 -10.28 -5.87 -18.43
C PRO A 350 -9.75 -5.66 -16.99
N ARG A 351 -8.44 -5.84 -16.82
CA ARG A 351 -7.70 -5.56 -15.58
C ARG A 351 -7.71 -4.09 -15.19
N PHE A 352 -7.53 -3.19 -16.15
CA PHE A 352 -7.50 -1.75 -15.90
C PHE A 352 -8.88 -1.22 -15.52
N ASP A 353 -9.93 -1.67 -16.22
CA ASP A 353 -11.31 -1.33 -15.89
C ASP A 353 -11.72 -1.83 -14.50
N ALA A 354 -11.30 -3.04 -14.14
CA ALA A 354 -11.51 -3.59 -12.81
C ALA A 354 -10.79 -2.78 -11.72
N GLN A 355 -9.58 -2.29 -11.97
CA GLN A 355 -8.83 -1.44 -11.03
C GLN A 355 -9.53 -0.10 -10.79
N ARG A 356 -10.00 0.56 -11.86
CA ARG A 356 -10.75 1.82 -11.75
C ARG A 356 -12.06 1.64 -11.02
N LEU A 357 -12.79 0.56 -11.32
CA LEU A 357 -14.02 0.22 -10.63
C LEU A 357 -13.75 0.01 -9.13
N GLN A 358 -12.70 -0.72 -8.78
CA GLN A 358 -12.33 -0.93 -7.38
C GLN A 358 -11.98 0.39 -6.68
N PHE A 359 -11.19 1.27 -7.32
CA PHE A 359 -10.87 2.58 -6.75
C PHE A 359 -12.15 3.38 -6.45
N ARG A 360 -13.07 3.47 -7.41
CA ARG A 360 -14.36 4.15 -7.21
C ARG A 360 -15.18 3.56 -6.07
N ILE A 361 -15.19 2.23 -5.93
CA ILE A 361 -15.86 1.56 -4.79
C ILE A 361 -15.22 2.00 -3.48
N HIS A 362 -13.89 1.92 -3.36
CA HIS A 362 -13.19 2.33 -2.13
C HIS A 362 -13.43 3.81 -1.79
N GLU A 363 -13.36 4.70 -2.77
CA GLU A 363 -13.63 6.12 -2.58
C GLU A 363 -15.08 6.37 -2.14
N THR A 364 -16.04 5.70 -2.78
CA THR A 364 -17.45 5.82 -2.42
C THR A 364 -17.72 5.28 -1.01
N ILE A 365 -17.09 4.17 -0.61
CA ILE A 365 -17.16 3.66 0.77
C ILE A 365 -16.62 4.71 1.75
N PHE A 366 -15.46 5.30 1.45
CA PHE A 366 -14.83 6.28 2.32
C PHE A 366 -15.66 7.57 2.46
N GLN A 367 -16.19 8.09 1.35
CA GLN A 367 -17.01 9.31 1.34
C GLN A 367 -18.39 9.08 1.98
N SER A 368 -18.99 7.90 1.75
CA SER A 368 -20.32 7.55 2.28
C SER A 368 -20.28 6.96 3.69
N ALA A 369 -19.09 6.84 4.31
CA ALA A 369 -18.87 6.23 5.63
C ALA A 369 -19.81 6.80 6.72
N ALA A 370 -20.14 8.09 6.64
CA ALA A 370 -21.04 8.78 7.56
C ALA A 370 -22.55 8.55 7.25
N ASP A 371 -22.90 8.28 5.99
CA ASP A 371 -24.30 8.15 5.54
C ASP A 371 -24.88 6.75 5.78
N PHE A 372 -24.03 5.74 5.97
CA PHE A 372 -24.46 4.36 6.28
C PHE A 372 -25.27 4.25 7.58
N ALA A 373 -25.18 5.24 8.48
CA ALA A 373 -25.92 5.29 9.73
C ALA A 373 -27.42 5.63 9.55
N ASN A 374 -27.83 6.18 8.40
CA ASN A 374 -29.18 6.71 8.19
C ASN A 374 -30.17 5.74 7.53
N GLY A 375 -29.85 4.44 7.44
CA GLY A 375 -30.79 3.41 6.96
C GLY A 375 -31.13 3.48 5.46
N GLN A 376 -30.37 4.24 4.67
CA GLN A 376 -30.54 4.27 3.21
C GLN A 376 -29.96 3.00 2.55
N ARG A 377 -30.43 2.70 1.31
CA ARG A 377 -29.88 1.60 0.50
C ARG A 377 -28.40 1.86 0.23
N CYS A 378 -27.59 0.82 0.28
CA CYS A 378 -26.16 0.92 0.00
C CYS A 378 -25.91 1.58 -1.38
N PRO A 379 -25.12 2.68 -1.45
CA PRO A 379 -24.87 3.41 -2.69
C PRO A 379 -24.05 2.62 -3.72
N ILE A 380 -23.44 1.51 -3.30
CA ILE A 380 -22.45 0.75 -4.07
C ILE A 380 -22.95 -0.66 -4.41
N ASN A 381 -24.21 -0.97 -4.08
CA ASN A 381 -24.77 -2.31 -4.27
C ASN A 381 -24.77 -2.73 -5.75
N ARG A 382 -24.97 -1.78 -6.67
CA ARG A 382 -24.98 -2.04 -8.11
C ARG A 382 -23.59 -2.43 -8.61
N GLU A 383 -22.56 -1.70 -8.20
CA GLU A 383 -21.16 -1.90 -8.54
C GLU A 383 -20.64 -3.22 -7.96
N LEU A 384 -21.00 -3.55 -6.72
CA LEU A 384 -20.64 -4.82 -6.09
C LEU A 384 -21.30 -6.02 -6.79
N MET A 385 -22.58 -5.91 -7.16
CA MET A 385 -23.26 -6.98 -7.92
C MET A 385 -22.67 -7.17 -9.32
N PHE A 386 -22.23 -6.08 -9.97
CA PHE A 386 -21.50 -6.16 -11.22
C PHE A 386 -20.16 -6.89 -11.04
N LEU A 387 -19.39 -6.58 -9.99
CA LEU A 387 -18.17 -7.30 -9.65
C LEU A 387 -18.42 -8.80 -9.43
N VAL A 388 -19.48 -9.19 -8.72
CA VAL A 388 -19.84 -10.61 -8.51
C VAL A 388 -20.20 -11.30 -9.83
N SER A 389 -20.91 -10.63 -10.74
CA SER A 389 -21.20 -11.23 -12.05
C SER A 389 -19.94 -11.51 -12.89
N GLN A 390 -18.87 -10.73 -12.68
CA GLN A 390 -17.56 -10.96 -13.29
C GLN A 390 -16.80 -12.13 -12.62
N LEU A 391 -17.03 -12.42 -11.32
CA LEU A 391 -16.45 -13.58 -10.61
C LEU A 391 -16.89 -14.91 -11.23
N ASP A 392 -18.17 -15.00 -11.60
CA ASP A 392 -18.74 -16.24 -12.15
C ASP A 392 -18.24 -16.55 -13.57
N SER A 393 -17.61 -15.58 -14.25
CA SER A 393 -17.23 -15.65 -15.66
C SER A 393 -15.73 -15.47 -15.94
N SER A 394 -14.94 -14.92 -15.01
CA SER A 394 -13.52 -14.63 -15.25
C SER A 394 -12.57 -15.60 -14.53
N PRO A 395 -11.66 -16.29 -15.26
CA PRO A 395 -10.56 -17.03 -14.66
C PRO A 395 -9.37 -16.13 -14.24
N ASP A 396 -9.45 -14.81 -14.45
CA ASP A 396 -8.31 -13.92 -14.26
C ASP A 396 -8.07 -13.61 -12.79
N PHE A 397 -6.86 -13.96 -12.34
CA PHE A 397 -6.38 -13.73 -10.99
C PHE A 397 -6.52 -12.28 -10.53
N ASP A 398 -6.15 -11.33 -11.39
CA ASP A 398 -6.15 -9.92 -11.02
C ASP A 398 -7.58 -9.45 -10.73
N ILE A 399 -8.55 -9.89 -11.53
CA ILE A 399 -9.96 -9.58 -11.33
C ILE A 399 -10.45 -10.18 -9.99
N ALA A 400 -10.16 -11.47 -9.74
CA ALA A 400 -10.49 -12.14 -8.48
C ALA A 400 -9.89 -11.44 -7.25
N TRP A 401 -8.65 -10.95 -7.36
CA TRP A 401 -7.98 -10.20 -6.30
C TRP A 401 -8.62 -8.83 -6.06
N LEU A 402 -8.89 -8.06 -7.12
CA LEU A 402 -9.52 -6.74 -7.02
C LEU A 402 -10.92 -6.84 -6.40
N GLN A 403 -11.67 -7.88 -6.77
CA GLN A 403 -12.97 -8.21 -6.20
C GLN A 403 -12.87 -8.56 -4.72
N LEU A 404 -11.94 -9.44 -4.32
CA LEU A 404 -11.72 -9.78 -2.91
C LEU A 404 -11.49 -8.53 -2.06
N GLN A 405 -10.68 -7.59 -2.55
CA GLN A 405 -10.42 -6.34 -1.84
C GLN A 405 -11.67 -5.45 -1.73
N ALA A 406 -12.44 -5.30 -2.81
CA ALA A 406 -13.69 -4.53 -2.80
C ALA A 406 -14.73 -5.12 -1.84
N LEU A 407 -14.92 -6.45 -1.87
CA LEU A 407 -15.84 -7.17 -1.00
C LEU A 407 -15.45 -7.03 0.46
N ARG A 408 -14.15 -7.13 0.77
CA ARG A 408 -13.62 -6.97 2.13
C ARG A 408 -13.79 -5.56 2.67
N GLY A 409 -13.59 -4.54 1.82
CA GLY A 409 -13.71 -3.14 2.23
C GLY A 409 -15.14 -2.74 2.60
N HIS A 410 -16.13 -3.56 2.25
CA HIS A 410 -17.54 -3.22 2.39
C HIS A 410 -18.17 -3.86 3.64
N ILE A 411 -18.57 -3.04 4.62
CA ILE A 411 -19.06 -3.48 5.94
C ILE A 411 -20.57 -3.15 6.13
N CYS A 412 -21.32 -2.99 5.04
CA CYS A 412 -22.71 -2.50 5.12
C CYS A 412 -23.70 -3.61 5.52
N MET A 413 -24.38 -3.44 6.66
CA MET A 413 -25.44 -4.34 7.12
C MET A 413 -26.79 -4.13 6.42
N THR A 414 -26.99 -3.04 5.67
CA THR A 414 -28.22 -2.79 4.89
C THR A 414 -28.18 -3.37 3.48
N CYS A 415 -27.08 -4.01 3.09
CA CYS A 415 -26.99 -4.76 1.85
C CYS A 415 -27.85 -6.03 1.93
N VAL A 416 -28.78 -6.17 0.98
CA VAL A 416 -29.80 -7.24 0.87
C VAL A 416 -29.18 -8.66 0.81
N THR A 417 -27.87 -8.77 0.61
CA THR A 417 -27.14 -10.01 0.36
C THR A 417 -25.92 -10.19 1.28
N TYR A 418 -25.99 -9.76 2.55
CA TYR A 418 -24.88 -9.95 3.50
C TYR A 418 -24.40 -11.41 3.57
N GLU A 419 -25.33 -12.37 3.59
CA GLU A 419 -25.03 -13.81 3.61
C GLU A 419 -24.37 -14.34 2.32
N ARG A 420 -24.54 -13.65 1.18
CA ARG A 420 -23.90 -14.06 -0.09
C ARG A 420 -22.41 -13.70 -0.10
N TRP A 421 -22.00 -12.66 0.63
CA TRP A 421 -20.62 -12.16 0.57
C TRP A 421 -19.61 -13.17 1.11
N ASP A 422 -19.94 -13.93 2.15
CA ASP A 422 -19.02 -14.91 2.74
C ASP A 422 -18.66 -16.02 1.75
N MET A 423 -19.63 -16.46 0.95
CA MET A 423 -19.39 -17.45 -0.13
C MET A 423 -18.54 -16.85 -1.26
N GLU A 424 -18.83 -15.61 -1.67
CA GLU A 424 -18.07 -14.92 -2.72
C GLU A 424 -16.62 -14.65 -2.29
N ILE A 425 -16.42 -14.20 -1.04
CA ILE A 425 -15.09 -13.98 -0.44
C ILE A 425 -14.33 -15.30 -0.36
N THR A 426 -14.99 -16.38 0.07
CA THR A 426 -14.38 -17.72 0.10
C THR A 426 -13.94 -18.18 -1.28
N ARG A 427 -14.80 -18.01 -2.30
CA ARG A 427 -14.50 -18.37 -3.70
C ARG A 427 -13.33 -17.54 -4.24
N ALA A 428 -13.37 -16.22 -4.07
CA ALA A 428 -12.35 -15.29 -4.56
C ALA A 428 -10.99 -15.57 -3.88
N ALA A 429 -10.95 -15.73 -2.55
CA ALA A 429 -9.72 -16.02 -1.81
C ALA A 429 -9.09 -17.35 -2.23
N ASN A 430 -9.89 -18.40 -2.41
CA ASN A 430 -9.39 -19.69 -2.92
C ASN A 430 -8.90 -19.59 -4.37
N SER A 431 -9.56 -18.80 -5.21
CA SER A 431 -9.09 -18.53 -6.58
C SER A 431 -7.71 -17.86 -6.57
N VAL A 432 -7.54 -16.81 -5.76
CA VAL A 432 -6.27 -16.10 -5.57
C VAL A 432 -5.15 -17.05 -5.14
N ILE A 433 -5.40 -17.89 -4.13
CA ILE A 433 -4.41 -18.85 -3.62
C ILE A 433 -4.04 -19.90 -4.67
N ARG A 434 -5.03 -20.48 -5.38
CA ARG A 434 -4.77 -21.50 -6.41
C ARG A 434 -3.97 -20.95 -7.58
N THR A 435 -4.29 -19.74 -8.07
CA THR A 435 -3.55 -19.16 -9.18
C THR A 435 -2.14 -18.77 -8.77
N MET A 436 -1.94 -18.27 -7.54
CA MET A 436 -0.59 -18.04 -7.02
C MET A 436 0.22 -19.33 -6.90
N ALA A 437 -0.41 -20.43 -6.49
CA ALA A 437 0.24 -21.75 -6.49
C ALA A 437 0.65 -22.21 -7.89
N ALA A 438 -0.22 -22.00 -8.90
CA ALA A 438 0.08 -22.33 -10.29
C ALA A 438 1.24 -21.50 -10.83
N LEU A 439 1.21 -20.18 -10.64
CA LEU A 439 2.27 -19.27 -11.08
C LEU A 439 3.61 -19.53 -10.39
N HIS A 440 3.59 -19.93 -9.11
CA HIS A 440 4.79 -20.35 -8.40
C HIS A 440 5.38 -21.62 -9.01
N ARG A 441 4.54 -22.65 -9.25
CA ARG A 441 4.96 -23.93 -9.85
C ARG A 441 5.52 -23.75 -11.26
N GLU A 442 4.96 -22.84 -12.04
CA GLU A 442 5.43 -22.49 -13.39
C GLU A 442 6.64 -21.54 -13.40
N ASN A 443 7.10 -21.07 -12.24
CA ASN A 443 8.17 -20.08 -12.09
C ASN A 443 7.92 -18.79 -12.91
N ARG A 444 6.68 -18.29 -12.86
CA ARG A 444 6.21 -17.11 -13.60
C ARG A 444 5.88 -15.91 -12.72
N LEU A 445 6.15 -16.00 -11.41
CA LEU A 445 5.88 -14.89 -10.49
C LEU A 445 6.80 -13.71 -10.81
N LEU A 446 6.23 -12.54 -11.10
CA LEU A 446 7.04 -11.32 -11.24
C LEU A 446 7.78 -10.99 -9.94
N SER A 447 7.09 -11.04 -8.81
CA SER A 447 7.61 -10.62 -7.50
C SER A 447 7.11 -11.52 -6.38
N ILE A 448 8.04 -12.10 -5.60
CA ILE A 448 7.71 -12.99 -4.47
C ILE A 448 7.00 -12.20 -3.37
N TRP A 449 7.46 -11.00 -3.05
CA TRP A 449 6.90 -10.23 -1.93
C TRP A 449 5.50 -9.68 -2.22
N LEU A 450 5.23 -9.23 -3.46
CA LEU A 450 3.86 -8.87 -3.88
C LEU A 450 2.94 -10.09 -3.81
N SER A 451 3.42 -11.25 -4.27
CA SER A 451 2.66 -12.51 -4.26
C SER A 451 2.37 -12.97 -2.83
N ALA A 452 3.36 -12.91 -1.93
CA ALA A 452 3.21 -13.21 -0.51
C ALA A 452 2.19 -12.29 0.17
N SER A 453 2.20 -10.99 -0.16
CA SER A 453 1.20 -10.03 0.31
C SER A 453 -0.21 -10.41 -0.14
N LYS A 454 -0.39 -10.81 -1.40
CA LYS A 454 -1.71 -11.24 -1.92
C LYS A 454 -2.19 -12.53 -1.26
N VAL A 455 -1.30 -13.51 -1.11
CA VAL A 455 -1.61 -14.79 -0.45
C VAL A 455 -1.96 -14.61 1.03
N LEU A 456 -1.19 -13.81 1.78
CA LEU A 456 -1.46 -13.55 3.20
C LEU A 456 -2.85 -12.92 3.41
N MET A 457 -3.22 -11.97 2.56
CA MET A 457 -4.52 -11.31 2.63
C MET A 457 -5.69 -12.25 2.34
N ALA A 458 -5.55 -13.11 1.31
CA ALA A 458 -6.53 -14.13 1.01
C ALA A 458 -6.65 -15.15 2.16
N GLY A 459 -5.53 -15.60 2.72
CA GLY A 459 -5.51 -16.47 3.89
C GLY A 459 -6.16 -15.84 5.13
N SER A 460 -5.87 -14.55 5.40
CA SER A 460 -6.45 -13.82 6.53
C SER A 460 -7.96 -13.64 6.37
N ALA A 461 -8.46 -13.43 5.15
CA ALA A 461 -9.89 -13.36 4.86
C ALA A 461 -10.59 -14.70 5.13
N LEU A 462 -10.02 -15.82 4.64
CA LEU A 462 -10.51 -17.17 4.92
C LEU A 462 -10.52 -17.48 6.43
N PHE A 463 -9.48 -17.06 7.15
CA PHE A 463 -9.39 -17.20 8.59
C PHE A 463 -10.52 -16.45 9.32
N CYS A 464 -10.77 -15.20 8.95
CA CYS A 464 -11.87 -14.42 9.55
C CYS A 464 -13.21 -15.11 9.38
N LEU A 465 -13.51 -15.61 8.17
CA LEU A 465 -14.75 -16.35 7.90
C LEU A 465 -14.86 -17.63 8.73
N ARG A 466 -13.76 -18.38 8.86
CA ARG A 466 -13.72 -19.60 9.68
C ARG A 466 -14.03 -19.33 11.15
N SER A 467 -13.54 -18.21 11.68
CA SER A 467 -13.72 -17.79 13.07
C SER A 467 -15.13 -17.24 13.37
N LYS A 468 -15.76 -16.56 12.40
CA LYS A 468 -17.14 -16.08 12.51
C LYS A 468 -18.11 -17.26 12.64
N GLY A 469 -17.98 -18.25 11.76
CA GLY A 469 -18.83 -19.45 11.78
C GLY A 469 -18.73 -20.30 13.06
N THR A 470 -17.65 -20.17 13.84
CA THR A 470 -17.51 -20.83 15.15
C THR A 470 -18.12 -20.06 16.32
N ARG A 471 -18.27 -18.74 16.19
CA ARG A 471 -18.75 -17.85 17.27
C ARG A 471 -20.25 -17.61 17.24
N GLU A 472 -20.83 -17.57 16.04
CA GLU A 472 -22.22 -17.22 15.81
C GLU A 472 -22.92 -18.44 15.17
N GLU A 473 -23.61 -19.26 15.98
CA GLU A 473 -24.35 -20.44 15.48
C GLU A 473 -25.37 -20.08 14.39
N GLN A 474 -25.88 -18.85 14.38
CA GLN A 474 -26.80 -18.30 13.37
C GLN A 474 -26.13 -18.00 12.03
N HIS A 475 -24.80 -17.94 11.97
CA HIS A 475 -24.00 -17.70 10.76
C HIS A 475 -23.04 -18.86 10.45
N ALA A 476 -23.39 -20.06 10.92
CA ALA A 476 -22.65 -21.28 10.64
C ALA A 476 -22.66 -21.58 9.12
N LEU A 477 -21.48 -21.51 8.50
CA LEU A 477 -21.30 -21.84 7.09
C LEU A 477 -21.52 -23.35 6.86
N PRO A 478 -22.02 -23.77 5.68
CA PRO A 478 -22.18 -25.18 5.35
C PRO A 478 -20.87 -25.96 5.51
N PRO A 479 -20.89 -27.24 5.93
CA PRO A 479 -19.69 -28.03 6.20
C PRO A 479 -18.75 -28.13 4.98
N ALA A 480 -19.29 -28.25 3.77
CA ALA A 480 -18.50 -28.25 2.53
C ALA A 480 -17.72 -26.94 2.30
N VAL A 481 -18.26 -25.81 2.75
CA VAL A 481 -17.59 -24.50 2.67
C VAL A 481 -16.46 -24.43 3.70
N ASN A 482 -16.67 -24.95 4.91
CA ASN A 482 -15.63 -25.04 5.93
C ASN A 482 -14.45 -25.92 5.48
N GLU A 483 -14.70 -27.06 4.84
CA GLU A 483 -13.64 -27.90 4.25
C GLU A 483 -12.85 -27.14 3.17
N THR A 484 -13.55 -26.36 2.35
CA THR A 484 -12.92 -25.52 1.31
C THR A 484 -12.05 -24.43 1.93
N ILE A 485 -12.51 -23.80 3.02
CA ILE A 485 -11.76 -22.80 3.78
C ILE A 485 -10.50 -23.43 4.39
N ASP A 486 -10.63 -24.58 5.06
CA ASP A 486 -9.52 -25.27 5.72
C ASP A 486 -8.46 -25.75 4.70
N SER A 487 -8.90 -26.23 3.53
CA SER A 487 -8.02 -26.58 2.40
C SER A 487 -7.27 -25.35 1.85
N GLY A 488 -7.97 -24.22 1.67
CA GLY A 488 -7.39 -22.96 1.25
C GLY A 488 -6.34 -22.43 2.22
N LEU A 489 -6.62 -22.47 3.53
CA LEU A 489 -5.69 -22.08 4.59
C LEU A 489 -4.43 -22.95 4.62
N SER A 490 -4.58 -24.26 4.44
CA SER A 490 -3.44 -25.19 4.35
C SER A 490 -2.55 -24.86 3.16
N THR A 491 -3.16 -24.63 1.99
CA THR A 491 -2.44 -24.26 0.76
C THR A 491 -1.73 -22.90 0.91
N CYS A 492 -2.39 -21.91 1.52
CA CYS A 492 -1.82 -20.60 1.83
C CYS A 492 -0.52 -20.73 2.64
N LEU A 493 -0.55 -21.49 3.74
CA LEU A 493 0.62 -21.69 4.60
C LEU A 493 1.77 -22.40 3.87
N GLY A 494 1.45 -23.42 3.08
CA GLY A 494 2.43 -24.11 2.23
C GLY A 494 3.12 -23.17 1.24
N LEU A 495 2.36 -22.28 0.58
CA LEU A 495 2.92 -21.28 -0.34
C LEU A 495 3.79 -20.25 0.36
N LEU A 496 3.35 -19.71 1.50
CA LEU A 496 4.15 -18.74 2.26
C LEU A 496 5.47 -19.35 2.76
N THR A 497 5.45 -20.65 3.09
CA THR A 497 6.66 -21.40 3.43
C THR A 497 7.61 -21.55 2.23
N ALA A 498 7.09 -21.94 1.06
CA ALA A 498 7.87 -22.02 -0.17
C ALA A 498 8.43 -20.66 -0.63
N PHE A 499 7.70 -19.57 -0.39
CA PHE A 499 8.20 -18.21 -0.62
C PHE A 499 9.33 -17.84 0.34
N ALA A 500 9.25 -18.25 1.60
CA ALA A 500 10.29 -17.99 2.61
C ALA A 500 11.61 -18.72 2.31
N GLU A 501 11.57 -19.89 1.66
CA GLU A 501 12.77 -20.61 1.21
C GLU A 501 13.54 -19.84 0.12
N ASN A 502 12.82 -19.26 -0.84
CA ASN A 502 13.40 -18.54 -1.97
C ASN A 502 13.72 -17.07 -1.64
N TRP A 503 13.02 -16.49 -0.67
CA TRP A 503 13.21 -15.12 -0.20
C TRP A 503 13.04 -15.09 1.32
N PRO A 504 14.13 -15.14 2.11
CA PRO A 504 14.07 -15.26 3.56
C PRO A 504 13.15 -14.24 4.28
N PRO A 505 13.03 -12.98 3.83
CA PRO A 505 12.09 -12.04 4.45
C PRO A 505 10.60 -12.42 4.30
N ALA A 506 10.24 -13.35 3.39
CA ALA A 506 8.86 -13.88 3.32
C ALA A 506 8.47 -14.70 4.56
N ALA A 507 9.45 -15.14 5.37
CA ALA A 507 9.20 -15.82 6.64
C ALA A 507 8.25 -15.02 7.54
N LEU A 508 8.30 -13.68 7.49
CA LEU A 508 7.38 -12.82 8.23
C LEU A 508 5.91 -13.10 7.88
N PHE A 509 5.57 -13.24 6.59
CA PHE A 509 4.20 -13.49 6.16
C PHE A 509 3.71 -14.86 6.65
N ARG A 510 4.59 -15.87 6.60
CA ARG A 510 4.32 -17.22 7.14
C ARG A 510 4.08 -17.14 8.66
N ASP A 511 4.98 -16.50 9.40
CA ASP A 511 4.92 -16.45 10.86
C ASP A 511 3.65 -15.72 11.35
N VAL A 512 3.21 -14.68 10.63
CA VAL A 512 1.93 -14.00 10.88
C VAL A 512 0.74 -14.96 10.65
N MET A 513 0.76 -15.73 9.56
CA MET A 513 -0.29 -16.72 9.25
C MET A 513 -0.31 -17.89 10.27
N ASP A 514 0.86 -18.35 10.72
CA ASP A 514 0.97 -19.38 11.75
C ASP A 514 0.41 -18.91 13.10
N ARG A 515 0.68 -17.64 13.47
CA ARG A 515 0.09 -17.03 14.67
C ARG A 515 -1.44 -16.99 14.59
N LEU A 516 -2.00 -16.54 13.47
CA LEU A 516 -3.46 -16.59 13.21
C LEU A 516 -4.02 -18.00 13.44
N LYS A 517 -3.39 -19.03 12.88
CA LYS A 517 -3.84 -20.42 13.04
C LYS A 517 -3.68 -20.95 14.47
N SER A 518 -2.66 -20.50 15.20
CA SER A 518 -2.42 -20.91 16.59
C SER A 518 -3.44 -20.32 17.57
N THR A 519 -3.92 -19.09 17.34
CA THR A 519 -4.93 -18.44 18.19
C THR A 519 -6.27 -19.20 18.24
N THR A 520 -6.59 -20.01 17.22
CA THR A 520 -7.80 -20.85 17.19
C THR A 520 -7.68 -22.15 17.97
N LYS A 521 -6.46 -22.64 18.27
CA LYS A 521 -6.27 -23.88 19.05
C LYS A 521 -6.38 -23.67 20.56
N GLN A 522 -6.35 -22.41 21.01
CA GLN A 522 -6.45 -22.03 22.42
C GLN A 522 -7.88 -21.62 22.84
N GLN A 523 -8.82 -21.54 21.88
CA GLN A 523 -10.26 -21.46 22.11
C GLN A 523 -10.86 -22.85 21.89
#